data_AF-A0A383BMR5-F1
#
_entry.id   AF-A0A383BMR5-F1
#
_cell.length_a   1.000
_cell.length_b   1.000
_cell.length_c   1.000
_cell.angle_alpha   90.00
_cell.angle_beta   90.00
_cell.angle_gamma   90.00
#
_symmetry.space_group_name_H-M   'P 1'
#
loop_
_entity.id
_entity.type
_entity.pdbx_description
1 polymer ?
#
loop_
_entity_poly.entity_id
_entity_poly.type
_entity_poly.pdbx_seq_one_letter_code
_entity_poly.pdbx_strand_id
1 'polypeptide(L)'
;EISEDELHQLIEAARTSRDAPIASAQESAQRAPISYDFRRPQQVNEDQARRMEGIHEPFARLIAATLSSNMRMVIDVDLAFCSQLVYSEFIVSLANPSSSYSFSMKPFAGQALMSLGNELVMAIIDRNMGGQGQVFSADARAPTQIEMNVINKLATRILTDLEATWEPVARIEITEVALETSPEFSQITAPSDGVFVVAFEANARTASGLVHLCYPLSSLDPLLPRLTPSYRDPDRERRRPTDVQ
;
A
#
# COMPACT_ATOMS: atom_id res chain seq x y z
N GLU A 1 -43.13 48.26 5.31
CA GLU A 1 -44.25 47.60 4.63
C GLU A 1 -43.89 47.57 3.15
N ILE A 2 -43.68 46.37 2.61
CA ILE A 2 -43.25 46.15 1.22
C ILE A 2 -44.51 46.26 0.35
N SER A 3 -44.44 47.03 -0.74
CA SER A 3 -45.58 47.31 -1.60
C SER A 3 -46.07 46.04 -2.31
N GLU A 4 -47.38 45.83 -2.41
CA GLU A 4 -47.99 44.64 -3.06
C GLU A 4 -47.54 44.45 -4.52
N ASP A 5 -47.06 45.52 -5.17
CA ASP A 5 -46.50 45.46 -6.53
C ASP A 5 -45.13 44.76 -6.60
N GLU A 6 -44.27 44.91 -5.58
CA GLU A 6 -42.98 44.19 -5.52
C GLU A 6 -43.20 42.69 -5.23
N LEU A 7 -44.24 42.36 -4.47
CA LEU A 7 -44.61 40.97 -4.23
C LEU A 7 -45.11 40.29 -5.52
N HIS A 8 -45.89 41.00 -6.35
CA HIS A 8 -46.36 40.47 -7.63
C HIS A 8 -45.22 40.25 -8.63
N GLN A 9 -44.24 41.17 -8.70
CA GLN A 9 -43.08 41.00 -9.58
C GLN A 9 -42.22 39.79 -9.20
N LEU A 10 -42.06 39.51 -7.90
CA LEU A 10 -41.34 38.34 -7.43
C LEU A 10 -42.07 37.03 -7.72
N ILE A 11 -43.40 37.02 -7.66
CA ILE A 11 -44.21 35.82 -7.97
C ILE A 11 -44.22 35.52 -9.48
N GLU A 12 -44.23 36.56 -10.33
CA GLU A 12 -44.10 36.37 -11.78
C GLU A 12 -42.71 35.88 -12.17
N ALA A 13 -41.64 36.43 -11.59
CA ALA A 13 -40.27 35.97 -11.81
C ALA A 13 -40.04 34.51 -11.35
N ALA A 14 -40.70 34.08 -10.26
CA ALA A 14 -40.63 32.71 -9.78
C ALA A 14 -41.42 31.71 -10.64
N ARG A 15 -42.38 32.18 -11.45
CA ARG A 15 -43.20 31.35 -12.34
C ARG A 15 -42.57 31.17 -13.73
N THR A 16 -41.86 32.18 -14.24
CA THR A 16 -41.14 32.09 -15.52
C THR A 16 -39.87 31.23 -15.46
N SER A 17 -39.32 31.01 -14.26
CA SER A 17 -38.14 30.14 -14.05
C SER A 17 -38.44 28.62 -14.08
N ARG A 18 -39.69 28.19 -14.21
CA ARG A 18 -40.05 26.79 -13.96
C ARG A 18 -40.30 25.92 -15.20
N ASP A 19 -40.14 26.45 -16.42
CA ASP A 19 -40.33 25.68 -17.67
C ASP A 19 -39.37 26.10 -18.80
N ALA A 20 -38.10 25.72 -18.69
CA ALA A 20 -37.19 25.60 -19.84
C ALA A 20 -36.25 24.40 -19.65
N PRO A 21 -36.30 23.37 -20.51
CA PRO A 21 -35.44 22.20 -20.38
C PRO A 21 -34.17 22.39 -21.23
N ILE A 22 -32.99 22.45 -20.61
CA ILE A 22 -31.72 22.19 -21.32
C ILE A 22 -30.79 21.42 -20.38
N ALA A 23 -30.37 20.25 -20.89
CA ALA A 23 -29.46 19.31 -20.28
C ALA A 23 -28.01 19.82 -20.22
N SER A 24 -27.25 19.14 -19.35
CA SER A 24 -25.77 19.10 -19.21
C SER A 24 -25.05 20.37 -18.74
N ALA A 25 -24.79 20.42 -17.43
CA ALA A 25 -23.54 20.92 -16.88
C ALA A 25 -23.28 20.24 -15.53
N GLN A 26 -22.54 19.13 -15.55
CA GLN A 26 -21.77 18.71 -14.39
C GLN A 26 -20.70 19.77 -14.18
N GLU A 27 -20.72 20.51 -13.07
CA GLU A 27 -19.57 21.31 -12.69
C GLU A 27 -19.41 21.40 -11.17
N SER A 28 -18.45 20.60 -10.70
CA SER A 28 -17.58 20.81 -9.55
C SER A 28 -18.24 20.98 -8.19
N ALA A 29 -18.38 19.83 -7.50
CA ALA A 29 -18.21 19.80 -6.05
C ALA A 29 -16.95 20.61 -5.69
N GLN A 30 -17.13 21.71 -4.95
CA GLN A 30 -16.04 22.51 -4.41
C GLN A 30 -15.18 21.60 -3.53
N ARG A 31 -14.11 21.06 -4.12
CA ARG A 31 -13.09 20.31 -3.39
C ARG A 31 -12.43 21.32 -2.46
N ALA A 32 -12.64 21.16 -1.16
CA ALA A 32 -12.02 22.02 -0.16
C ALA A 32 -10.50 22.08 -0.40
N PRO A 33 -9.86 23.25 -0.24
CA PRO A 33 -8.42 23.39 -0.46
C PRO A 33 -7.68 22.45 0.50
N ILE A 34 -6.96 21.48 -0.07
CA ILE A 34 -6.11 20.55 0.68
C ILE A 34 -4.95 21.37 1.24
N SER A 35 -4.78 21.36 2.57
CA SER A 35 -3.65 22.02 3.23
C SER A 35 -2.34 21.35 2.81
N TYR A 36 -1.62 21.96 1.88
CA TYR A 36 -0.34 21.49 1.38
C TYR A 36 0.79 22.03 2.24
N ASP A 37 1.56 21.13 2.87
CA ASP A 37 2.71 21.53 3.70
C ASP A 37 3.98 21.64 2.83
N PHE A 38 4.24 22.87 2.35
CA PHE A 38 5.38 23.21 1.49
C PHE A 38 6.76 22.95 2.11
N ARG A 39 6.84 22.55 3.39
CA ARG A 39 8.10 22.22 4.06
C ARG A 39 8.59 20.81 3.77
N ARG A 40 7.76 19.95 3.15
CA ARG A 40 8.10 18.57 2.79
C ARG A 40 7.90 18.36 1.28
N PRO A 41 8.92 18.62 0.43
CA PRO A 41 8.77 18.63 -1.03
C PRO A 41 8.45 17.27 -1.67
N GLN A 42 8.54 16.16 -0.92
CA GLN A 42 8.20 14.81 -1.39
C GLN A 42 6.86 14.35 -0.83
N GLN A 43 5.76 14.97 -1.26
CA GLN A 43 4.41 14.51 -0.93
C GLN A 43 3.85 13.68 -2.07
N VAL A 44 3.39 12.46 -1.76
CA VAL A 44 2.69 11.60 -2.72
C VAL A 44 1.32 12.23 -2.98
N ASN A 45 1.01 12.52 -4.24
CA ASN A 45 -0.29 13.06 -4.60
C ASN A 45 -1.38 11.98 -4.41
N GLU A 46 -2.63 12.37 -4.16
CA GLU A 46 -3.75 11.43 -4.00
C GLU A 46 -3.87 10.44 -5.16
N ASP A 47 -3.59 10.88 -6.39
CA ASP A 47 -3.63 10.00 -7.57
C ASP A 47 -2.53 8.95 -7.56
N GLN A 48 -1.35 9.30 -7.06
CA GLN A 48 -0.24 8.36 -6.90
C GLN A 48 -0.55 7.36 -5.78
N ALA A 49 -1.14 7.81 -4.67
CA ALA A 49 -1.59 6.95 -3.59
C ALA A 49 -2.65 5.95 -4.05
N ARG A 50 -3.68 6.41 -4.80
CA ARG A 50 -4.71 5.55 -5.41
C ARG A 50 -4.11 4.50 -6.35
N ARG A 51 -3.06 4.85 -7.08
CA ARG A 51 -2.41 3.87 -7.96
C ARG A 51 -1.53 2.88 -7.19
N MET A 52 -0.86 3.33 -6.13
CA MET A 52 -0.16 2.41 -5.23
C MET A 52 -1.12 1.39 -4.63
N GLU A 53 -2.28 1.84 -4.17
CA GLU A 53 -3.38 0.97 -3.73
C GLU A 53 -3.79 -0.03 -4.83
N GLY A 54 -4.07 0.46 -6.04
CA GLY A 54 -4.43 -0.41 -7.18
C GLY A 54 -3.35 -1.41 -7.61
N ILE A 55 -2.07 -1.12 -7.38
CA ILE A 55 -0.95 -2.06 -7.60
C ILE A 55 -0.93 -3.12 -6.50
N HIS A 56 -1.15 -2.73 -5.24
CA HIS A 56 -1.04 -3.62 -4.09
C HIS A 56 -2.30 -4.44 -3.80
N GLU A 57 -3.45 -4.07 -4.35
CA GLU A 57 -4.67 -4.84 -4.17
C GLU A 57 -4.60 -6.25 -4.82
N PRO A 58 -4.04 -6.44 -6.03
CA PRO A 58 -3.67 -7.76 -6.53
C PRO A 58 -2.68 -8.52 -5.65
N PHE A 59 -1.76 -7.83 -4.97
CA PHE A 59 -0.76 -8.46 -4.11
C PHE A 59 -1.38 -9.12 -2.89
N ALA A 60 -2.44 -8.53 -2.31
CA ALA A 60 -3.19 -9.13 -1.21
C ALA A 60 -3.65 -10.56 -1.57
N ARG A 61 -4.16 -10.76 -2.79
CA ARG A 61 -4.56 -12.09 -3.30
C ARG A 61 -3.38 -13.05 -3.47
N LEU A 62 -2.21 -12.55 -3.88
CA LEU A 62 -1.01 -13.38 -4.02
C LEU A 62 -0.49 -13.83 -2.66
N ILE A 63 -0.40 -12.91 -1.69
CA ILE A 63 -0.02 -13.24 -0.31
C ILE A 63 -1.01 -14.24 0.28
N ALA A 64 -2.33 -14.03 0.10
CA ALA A 64 -3.35 -14.97 0.59
C ALA A 64 -3.12 -16.38 0.06
N ALA A 65 -2.83 -16.53 -1.24
CA ALA A 65 -2.53 -17.82 -1.85
C ALA A 65 -1.23 -18.44 -1.29
N THR A 66 -0.18 -17.64 -1.13
CA THR A 66 1.12 -18.08 -0.59
C THR A 66 1.00 -18.51 0.88
N LEU A 67 0.35 -17.70 1.72
CA LEU A 67 0.09 -18.03 3.12
C LEU A 67 -0.80 -19.28 3.24
N SER A 68 -1.89 -19.34 2.45
CA SER A 68 -2.81 -20.47 2.47
C SER A 68 -2.13 -21.77 2.07
N SER A 69 -1.27 -21.73 1.04
CA SER A 69 -0.48 -22.87 0.60
C SER A 69 0.54 -23.30 1.65
N ASN A 70 1.18 -22.34 2.34
CA ASN A 70 2.18 -22.63 3.36
C ASN A 70 1.54 -23.25 4.61
N MET A 71 0.46 -22.65 5.11
CA MET A 71 -0.23 -23.08 6.32
C MET A 71 -1.24 -24.21 6.08
N ARG A 72 -1.53 -24.59 4.83
CA ARG A 72 -2.54 -25.59 4.46
C ARG A 72 -3.89 -25.30 5.14
N MET A 73 -4.30 -24.04 5.06
CA MET A 73 -5.57 -23.52 5.57
C MET A 73 -5.99 -22.32 4.73
N VAL A 74 -7.27 -21.98 4.73
CA VAL A 74 -7.75 -20.78 4.04
C VAL A 74 -7.38 -19.56 4.88
N ILE A 75 -6.70 -18.61 4.25
CA ILE A 75 -6.31 -17.33 4.84
C ILE A 75 -6.80 -16.24 3.90
N ASP A 76 -7.65 -15.38 4.44
CA ASP A 76 -8.12 -14.18 3.76
C ASP A 76 -7.12 -13.06 4.03
N VAL A 77 -6.74 -12.31 3.00
CA VAL A 77 -5.83 -11.17 3.13
C VAL A 77 -6.45 -9.99 2.41
N ASP A 78 -6.71 -8.94 3.18
CA ASP A 78 -7.29 -7.70 2.69
C ASP A 78 -6.28 -6.56 2.78
N LEU A 79 -6.35 -5.64 1.82
CA LEU A 79 -5.60 -4.40 1.88
C LEU A 79 -6.27 -3.49 2.92
N ALA A 80 -5.60 -3.23 4.03
CA ALA A 80 -6.14 -2.46 5.14
C ALA A 80 -6.07 -0.95 4.87
N PHE A 81 -4.88 -0.43 4.54
CA PHE A 81 -4.72 0.96 4.14
C PHE A 81 -3.41 1.20 3.38
N CYS A 82 -3.36 2.31 2.65
CA CYS A 82 -2.15 2.90 2.10
C CYS A 82 -2.03 4.34 2.60
N SER A 83 -0.89 4.70 3.18
CA SER A 83 -0.69 6.06 3.72
C SER A 83 0.77 6.50 3.68
N GLN A 84 0.97 7.81 3.59
CA GLN A 84 2.28 8.43 3.76
C GLN A 84 2.50 8.77 5.23
N LEU A 85 3.62 8.31 5.80
CA LEU A 85 4.02 8.54 7.19
C LEU A 85 5.47 9.04 7.26
N VAL A 86 5.90 9.47 8.44
CA VAL A 86 7.33 9.65 8.73
C VAL A 86 7.93 8.30 9.14
N TYR A 87 9.16 8.00 8.73
CA TYR A 87 9.78 6.71 9.02
C TYR A 87 9.82 6.37 10.51
N SER A 88 10.15 7.36 11.36
CA SER A 88 10.16 7.18 12.82
C SER A 88 8.78 6.80 13.38
N GLU A 89 7.70 7.40 12.87
CA GLU A 89 6.32 7.09 13.26
C GLU A 89 5.95 5.67 12.85
N PHE A 90 6.35 5.26 11.65
CA PHE A 90 6.12 3.90 11.16
C PHE A 90 6.87 2.86 12.01
N ILE A 91 8.15 3.04 12.29
CA ILE A 91 8.94 2.07 13.08
C ILE A 91 8.37 1.90 14.50
N VAL A 92 7.90 2.98 15.13
CA VAL A 92 7.25 2.93 16.44
C VAL A 92 5.88 2.25 16.39
N SER A 93 5.19 2.28 15.25
CA SER A 93 3.89 1.60 15.06
C SER A 93 4.01 0.08 14.92
N LEU A 94 5.20 -0.44 14.61
CA LEU A 94 5.42 -1.87 14.46
C LEU A 94 5.51 -2.56 15.83
N ALA A 95 4.98 -3.78 15.91
CA ALA A 95 5.12 -4.61 17.10
C ALA A 95 6.60 -4.89 17.41
N ASN A 96 6.96 -4.95 18.69
CA ASN A 96 8.28 -5.37 19.13
C ASN A 96 8.13 -6.53 20.12
N PRO A 97 8.60 -7.74 19.80
CA PRO A 97 9.33 -8.15 18.58
C PRO A 97 8.45 -8.26 17.32
N SER A 98 9.07 -8.19 16.14
CA SER A 98 8.44 -8.49 14.84
C SER A 98 9.47 -9.05 13.85
N SER A 99 9.05 -9.82 12.85
CA SER A 99 9.97 -10.23 11.78
C SER A 99 9.94 -9.22 10.64
N SER A 100 10.97 -8.38 10.59
CA SER A 100 11.13 -7.31 9.60
C SER A 100 12.24 -7.64 8.61
N TYR A 101 11.96 -7.47 7.33
CA TYR A 101 12.82 -7.81 6.21
C TYR A 101 13.18 -6.55 5.44
N SER A 102 14.43 -6.10 5.52
CA SER A 102 14.93 -5.06 4.62
C SER A 102 15.40 -5.69 3.31
N PHE A 103 15.18 -5.00 2.20
CA PHE A 103 15.57 -5.50 0.87
C PHE A 103 15.75 -4.36 -0.14
N SER A 104 16.59 -4.58 -1.14
CA SER A 104 16.85 -3.64 -2.24
C SER A 104 16.03 -4.02 -3.46
N MET A 105 15.43 -3.04 -4.16
CA MET A 105 14.59 -3.26 -5.35
C MET A 105 15.27 -2.72 -6.61
N LYS A 106 16.07 -3.53 -7.31
CA LYS A 106 16.73 -3.10 -8.55
C LYS A 106 15.70 -2.94 -9.68
N PRO A 107 15.84 -1.95 -10.59
CA PRO A 107 16.94 -0.99 -10.72
C PRO A 107 16.79 0.27 -9.84
N PHE A 108 15.82 0.32 -8.93
CA PHE A 108 15.59 1.48 -8.06
C PHE A 108 16.63 1.54 -6.96
N ALA A 109 17.00 2.77 -6.59
CA ALA A 109 17.96 3.02 -5.54
C ALA A 109 17.27 2.93 -4.17
N GLY A 110 18.03 2.47 -3.17
CA GLY A 110 17.57 2.40 -1.78
C GLY A 110 16.97 1.05 -1.39
N GLN A 111 16.60 0.97 -0.12
CA GLN A 111 15.99 -0.21 0.49
C GLN A 111 14.52 0.04 0.80
N ALA A 112 13.75 -1.04 0.84
CA ALA A 112 12.39 -1.10 1.35
C ALA A 112 12.34 -2.08 2.53
N LEU A 113 11.21 -2.10 3.23
CA LEU A 113 11.02 -2.93 4.42
C LEU A 113 9.68 -3.64 4.36
N MET A 114 9.68 -4.94 4.64
CA MET A 114 8.48 -5.75 4.85
C MET A 114 8.45 -6.22 6.30
N SER A 115 7.39 -5.94 7.05
CA SER A 115 7.26 -6.39 8.44
C SER A 115 6.08 -7.33 8.60
N LEU A 116 6.32 -8.47 9.24
CA LEU A 116 5.31 -9.47 9.60
C LEU A 116 5.05 -9.38 11.11
N GLY A 117 3.79 -9.20 11.48
CA GLY A 117 3.35 -9.20 12.88
C GLY A 117 3.66 -10.52 13.57
N ASN A 118 4.06 -10.45 14.84
CA ASN A 118 4.51 -11.63 15.59
C ASN A 118 3.42 -12.71 15.72
N GLU A 119 2.15 -12.33 15.88
CA GLU A 119 1.03 -13.28 15.98
C GLU A 119 0.92 -14.17 14.72
N LEU A 120 0.97 -13.54 13.54
CA LEU A 120 0.94 -14.24 12.26
C LEU A 120 2.18 -15.14 12.11
N VAL A 121 3.37 -14.62 12.42
CA VAL A 121 4.63 -15.38 12.37
C VAL A 121 4.58 -16.62 13.25
N MET A 122 4.11 -16.49 14.49
CA MET A 122 4.02 -17.62 15.43
C MET A 122 2.99 -18.65 14.97
N ALA A 123 1.84 -18.21 14.44
CA ALA A 123 0.85 -19.12 13.87
C ALA A 123 1.41 -19.90 12.66
N ILE A 124 2.16 -19.24 11.78
CA ILE A 124 2.84 -19.88 10.64
C ILE A 124 3.85 -20.92 11.14
N ILE A 125 4.69 -20.58 12.11
CA ILE A 125 5.69 -21.49 12.70
C ILE A 125 5.01 -22.73 13.25
N ASP A 126 4.02 -22.56 14.13
CA ASP A 126 3.29 -23.66 14.74
C ASP A 126 2.74 -24.61 13.68
N ARG A 127 2.11 -24.05 12.64
CA ARG A 127 1.53 -24.84 11.56
C ARG A 127 2.58 -25.63 10.76
N ASN A 128 3.74 -25.05 10.52
CA ASN A 128 4.86 -25.72 9.83
C ASN A 128 5.50 -26.82 10.70
N MET A 129 5.41 -26.70 12.03
CA MET A 129 5.91 -27.69 12.99
C MET A 129 4.86 -28.78 13.33
N GLY A 130 3.70 -28.78 12.68
CA GLY A 130 2.66 -29.79 12.82
C GLY A 130 1.51 -29.42 13.75
N GLY A 131 1.48 -28.19 14.25
CA GLY A 131 0.40 -27.66 15.07
C GLY A 131 -0.85 -27.25 14.28
N GLN A 132 -1.76 -26.57 14.99
CA GLN A 132 -3.05 -26.12 14.45
C GLN A 132 -3.04 -24.66 13.97
N GLY A 133 -1.90 -23.97 14.06
CA GLY A 133 -1.78 -22.54 13.77
C GLY A 133 -2.35 -21.67 14.89
N GLN A 134 -2.27 -22.14 16.14
CA GLN A 134 -2.71 -21.35 17.30
C GLN A 134 -1.57 -20.46 17.80
N VAL A 135 -1.91 -19.28 18.29
CA VAL A 135 -0.95 -18.41 18.98
C VAL A 135 -0.80 -18.95 20.41
N PHE A 136 0.28 -19.67 20.68
CA PHE A 136 0.49 -20.40 21.94
C PHE A 136 0.99 -19.54 23.11
N SER A 137 1.23 -18.24 22.93
CA SER A 137 1.89 -17.40 23.94
C SER A 137 1.13 -16.10 24.17
N ALA A 138 0.85 -15.81 25.44
CA ALA A 138 0.34 -14.50 25.87
C ALA A 138 1.39 -13.39 25.73
N ASP A 139 2.67 -13.75 25.64
CA ASP A 139 3.80 -12.83 25.51
C ASP A 139 4.41 -12.91 24.11
N ALA A 140 4.58 -11.74 23.48
CA ALA A 140 5.30 -11.63 22.21
C ALA A 140 6.79 -11.95 22.42
N ARG A 141 7.31 -12.95 21.70
CA ARG A 141 8.72 -13.36 21.74
C ARG A 141 9.33 -13.34 20.33
N ALA A 142 10.65 -13.20 20.23
CA ALA A 142 11.33 -13.36 18.95
C ALA A 142 11.32 -14.85 18.50
N PRO A 143 11.27 -15.13 17.18
CA PRO A 143 11.50 -16.47 16.65
C PRO A 143 12.91 -16.99 17.00
N THR A 144 13.03 -18.28 17.24
CA THR A 144 14.33 -18.97 17.40
C THR A 144 15.01 -19.19 16.04
N GLN A 145 16.29 -19.55 16.03
CA GLN A 145 17.06 -19.76 14.80
C GLN A 145 16.42 -20.77 13.83
N ILE A 146 15.82 -21.85 14.36
CA ILE A 146 15.15 -22.87 13.54
C ILE A 146 13.87 -22.31 12.93
N GLU A 147 13.13 -21.52 13.71
CA GLU A 147 11.89 -20.87 13.28
C GLU A 147 12.15 -19.78 12.24
N MET A 148 13.25 -19.01 12.38
CA MET A 148 13.68 -18.03 11.39
C MET A 148 13.89 -18.68 10.01
N ASN A 149 14.45 -19.90 9.94
CA ASN A 149 14.61 -20.60 8.66
C ASN A 149 13.28 -20.95 7.99
N VAL A 150 12.24 -21.21 8.76
CA VAL A 150 10.89 -21.47 8.25
C VAL A 150 10.31 -20.19 7.67
N ILE A 151 10.37 -19.09 8.43
CA ILE A 151 9.80 -17.81 8.03
C ILE A 151 10.57 -17.19 6.86
N ASN A 152 11.90 -17.35 6.81
CA ASN A 152 12.71 -16.85 5.69
C ASN A 152 12.28 -17.44 4.35
N LYS A 153 11.97 -18.74 4.28
CA LYS A 153 11.48 -19.37 3.05
C LYS A 153 10.15 -18.79 2.59
N LEU A 154 9.25 -18.52 3.55
CA LEU A 154 7.97 -17.90 3.27
C LEU A 154 8.14 -16.45 2.84
N ALA A 155 8.97 -15.69 3.55
CA ALA A 155 9.26 -14.30 3.23
C ALA A 155 9.87 -14.14 1.83
N THR A 156 10.82 -15.00 1.44
CA THR A 156 11.35 -15.01 0.06
C THR A 156 10.23 -15.23 -0.96
N ARG A 157 9.28 -16.14 -0.70
CA ARG A 157 8.16 -16.37 -1.60
C ARG A 157 7.24 -15.14 -1.70
N ILE A 158 6.92 -14.51 -0.58
CA ILE A 158 6.12 -13.27 -0.54
C ILE A 158 6.84 -12.15 -1.31
N LEU A 159 8.16 -12.04 -1.19
CA LEU A 159 8.95 -11.06 -1.96
C LEU A 159 8.92 -11.37 -3.46
N THR A 160 8.96 -12.64 -3.89
CA THR A 160 8.75 -12.99 -5.30
C THR A 160 7.35 -12.60 -5.80
N ASP A 161 6.31 -12.79 -4.98
CA ASP A 161 4.96 -12.34 -5.30
C ASP A 161 4.89 -10.80 -5.41
N LEU A 162 5.73 -10.09 -4.64
CA LEU A 162 5.86 -8.64 -4.72
C LEU A 162 6.52 -8.20 -6.04
N GLU A 163 7.56 -8.90 -6.51
CA GLU A 163 8.15 -8.63 -7.83
C GLU A 163 7.12 -8.72 -8.96
N ALA A 164 6.30 -9.79 -8.94
CA ALA A 164 5.23 -9.99 -9.92
C ALA A 164 4.16 -8.89 -9.85
N THR A 165 3.88 -8.38 -8.65
CA THR A 165 2.94 -7.28 -8.43
C THR A 165 3.41 -5.99 -9.11
N TRP A 166 4.70 -5.70 -9.08
CA TRP A 166 5.27 -4.49 -9.66
C TRP A 166 5.41 -4.55 -11.19
N GLU A 167 5.40 -5.74 -11.80
CA GLU A 167 5.63 -5.94 -13.25
C GLU A 167 4.82 -5.03 -14.17
N PRO A 168 3.52 -4.75 -13.93
CA PRO A 168 2.73 -3.83 -14.77
C PRO A 168 3.25 -2.38 -14.82
N VAL A 169 4.06 -1.97 -13.83
CA VAL A 169 4.63 -0.61 -13.71
C VAL A 169 6.12 -0.60 -14.02
N ALA A 170 6.86 -1.55 -13.47
CA ALA A 170 8.27 -1.71 -13.69
C ALA A 170 8.70 -3.14 -13.35
N ARG A 171 9.62 -3.68 -14.15
CA ARG A 171 10.31 -4.91 -13.79
C ARG A 171 11.29 -4.61 -12.67
N ILE A 172 11.09 -5.26 -11.53
CA ILE A 172 11.99 -5.17 -10.38
C ILE A 172 12.62 -6.52 -10.07
N GLU A 173 13.79 -6.46 -9.44
CA GLU A 173 14.47 -7.60 -8.85
C GLU A 173 14.80 -7.27 -7.40
N ILE A 174 14.30 -8.08 -6.48
CA ILE A 174 14.52 -7.98 -5.05
C ILE A 174 15.81 -8.71 -4.70
N THR A 175 16.74 -7.96 -4.07
CA THR A 175 18.06 -8.46 -3.67
C THR A 175 18.38 -7.98 -2.26
N GLU A 176 19.49 -8.50 -1.69
CA GLU A 176 20.00 -8.03 -0.39
C GLU A 176 18.98 -8.13 0.76
N VAL A 177 18.24 -9.25 0.80
CA VAL A 177 17.22 -9.49 1.84
C VAL A 177 17.89 -9.80 3.17
N ALA A 178 17.60 -9.00 4.19
CA ALA A 178 18.09 -9.20 5.56
C ALA A 178 16.92 -9.24 6.56
N LEU A 179 16.97 -10.16 7.51
CA LEU A 179 15.96 -10.30 8.58
C LEU A 179 16.45 -9.60 9.85
N GLU A 180 15.57 -8.78 10.42
CA GLU A 180 15.68 -8.16 11.73
C GLU A 180 14.48 -8.55 12.60
N THR A 181 14.72 -8.96 13.85
CA THR A 181 13.65 -9.32 14.80
C THR A 181 13.12 -8.15 15.62
N SER A 182 13.84 -7.02 15.58
CA SER A 182 13.45 -5.79 16.26
C SER A 182 13.40 -4.66 15.22
N PRO A 183 12.24 -4.03 14.99
CA PRO A 183 12.09 -2.94 14.02
C PRO A 183 13.07 -1.79 14.21
N GLU A 184 13.47 -1.51 15.46
CA GLU A 184 14.37 -0.42 15.82
C GLU A 184 15.76 -0.49 15.17
N PHE A 185 16.21 -1.68 14.76
CA PHE A 185 17.48 -1.88 14.05
C PHE A 185 17.35 -1.83 12.53
N SER A 186 16.12 -1.85 12.00
CA SER A 186 15.90 -1.65 10.57
C SER A 186 16.07 -0.16 10.24
N GLN A 187 17.25 0.22 9.72
CA GLN A 187 17.54 1.61 9.33
C GLN A 187 17.71 1.73 7.82
N ILE A 188 16.60 1.65 7.07
CA ILE A 188 16.61 1.74 5.60
C ILE A 188 16.72 3.18 5.07
N THR A 189 16.33 4.18 5.89
CA THR A 189 16.27 5.60 5.54
C THR A 189 16.38 6.46 6.80
N ALA A 190 16.48 7.79 6.67
CA ALA A 190 16.60 8.65 7.84
C ALA A 190 15.28 8.69 8.64
N PRO A 191 15.30 8.79 9.98
CA PRO A 191 14.08 8.82 10.78
C PRO A 191 13.09 9.94 10.43
N SER A 192 13.59 11.05 9.86
CA SER A 192 12.78 12.20 9.44
C SER A 192 12.19 12.06 8.03
N ASP A 193 12.60 11.04 7.27
CA ASP A 193 12.21 10.90 5.88
C ASP A 193 10.78 10.39 5.75
N GLY A 194 10.13 10.82 4.67
CA GLY A 194 8.79 10.35 4.33
C GLY A 194 8.84 8.93 3.77
N VAL A 195 7.90 8.11 4.18
CA VAL A 195 7.70 6.75 3.68
C VAL A 195 6.27 6.52 3.26
N PHE A 196 6.07 5.69 2.24
CA PHE A 196 4.76 5.18 1.84
C PHE A 196 4.58 3.79 2.43
N VAL A 197 3.53 3.63 3.23
CA VAL A 197 3.22 2.39 3.94
C VAL A 197 1.97 1.77 3.34
N VAL A 198 2.04 0.46 3.11
CA VAL A 198 0.93 -0.38 2.68
C VAL A 198 0.73 -1.45 3.73
N ALA A 199 -0.45 -1.48 4.36
CA ALA A 199 -0.80 -2.44 5.39
C ALA A 199 -1.81 -3.44 4.85
N PHE A 200 -1.60 -4.72 5.17
CA PHE A 200 -2.52 -5.81 4.88
C PHE A 200 -2.91 -6.49 6.18
N GLU A 201 -4.15 -6.93 6.24
CA GLU A 201 -4.67 -7.73 7.34
C GLU A 201 -4.86 -9.15 6.87
N ALA A 202 -4.11 -10.08 7.46
CA ALA A 202 -4.22 -11.50 7.19
C ALA A 202 -5.05 -12.16 8.29
N ASN A 203 -6.17 -12.74 7.90
CA ASN A 203 -7.16 -13.35 8.77
C ASN A 203 -7.25 -14.85 8.49
N ALA A 204 -6.93 -15.64 9.51
CA ALA A 204 -7.11 -17.07 9.53
C ALA A 204 -8.08 -17.46 10.63
N ARG A 205 -8.64 -18.68 10.57
CA ARG A 205 -9.59 -19.17 11.58
C ARG A 205 -9.04 -19.13 13.01
N THR A 206 -7.73 -19.28 13.17
CA THR A 206 -7.04 -19.47 14.46
C THR A 206 -6.14 -18.30 14.85
N ALA A 207 -5.86 -17.37 13.94
CA ALA A 207 -4.96 -16.26 14.14
C ALA A 207 -5.25 -15.15 13.13
N SER A 208 -5.02 -13.91 13.54
CA SER A 208 -5.01 -12.72 12.69
C SER A 208 -3.65 -12.05 12.79
N GLY A 209 -3.24 -11.28 11.79
CA GLY A 209 -2.07 -10.43 11.94
C GLY A 209 -1.82 -9.52 10.76
N LEU A 210 -0.98 -8.51 10.99
CA LEU A 210 -0.68 -7.49 10.01
C LEU A 210 0.59 -7.82 9.23
N VAL A 211 0.57 -7.47 7.96
CA VAL A 211 1.73 -7.43 7.08
C VAL A 211 1.89 -5.99 6.60
N HIS A 212 3.07 -5.41 6.79
CA HIS A 212 3.36 -4.06 6.34
C HIS A 212 4.43 -4.08 5.26
N LEU A 213 4.23 -3.28 4.22
CA LEU A 213 5.28 -2.87 3.28
C LEU A 213 5.55 -1.39 3.49
N CYS A 214 6.82 -1.02 3.51
CA CYS A 214 7.26 0.35 3.69
C CYS A 214 8.29 0.70 2.61
N TYR A 215 7.99 1.77 1.89
CA TYR A 215 8.78 2.28 0.78
C TYR A 215 9.24 3.71 1.10
N PRO A 216 10.54 3.95 1.26
CA PRO A 216 11.05 5.32 1.32
C PRO A 216 10.68 6.10 0.06
N LEU A 217 10.23 7.34 0.21
CA LEU A 217 9.82 8.15 -0.93
C LEU A 217 10.98 8.46 -1.86
N SER A 218 12.19 8.61 -1.32
CA SER A 218 13.43 8.73 -2.08
C SER A 218 13.68 7.52 -3.00
N SER A 219 13.29 6.31 -2.57
CA SER A 219 13.37 5.09 -3.39
C SER A 219 12.26 5.03 -4.46
N LEU A 220 11.09 5.61 -4.17
CA LEU A 220 9.95 5.66 -5.10
C LEU A 220 10.02 6.82 -6.10
N ASP A 221 10.80 7.87 -5.85
CA ASP A 221 10.89 9.06 -6.72
C ASP A 221 11.06 8.74 -8.22
N PRO A 222 11.93 7.78 -8.64
CA PRO A 222 12.06 7.42 -10.06
C PRO A 222 10.80 6.75 -10.64
N LEU A 223 9.97 6.14 -9.79
CA LEU A 223 8.73 5.45 -10.14
C LEU A 223 7.51 6.37 -10.11
N LEU A 224 7.52 7.43 -9.30
CA LEU A 224 6.40 8.35 -9.13
C LEU A 224 5.82 8.89 -10.45
N PRO A 225 6.62 9.24 -11.50
CA PRO A 225 6.06 9.64 -12.78
C PRO A 225 5.27 8.53 -13.47
N ARG A 226 5.72 7.28 -13.35
CA ARG A 226 5.04 6.10 -13.91
C ARG A 226 3.71 5.81 -13.24
N LEU A 227 3.54 6.30 -12.01
CA LEU A 227 2.33 6.15 -11.23
C LEU A 227 1.25 7.20 -11.58
N THR A 228 1.52 8.14 -12.48
CA THR A 228 0.48 9.08 -12.94
C THR A 228 -0.36 8.50 -14.08
N PRO A 229 -1.70 8.71 -14.09
CA PRO A 229 -2.59 8.13 -15.11
C PRO A 229 -2.25 8.57 -16.55
N SER A 230 -1.60 9.72 -16.70
CA SER A 230 -1.13 10.25 -18.00
C SER A 230 0.20 9.65 -18.48
N TYR A 231 0.85 8.80 -17.69
CA TYR A 231 2.14 8.22 -18.06
C TYR A 231 1.98 7.25 -19.24
N ARG A 232 2.44 7.69 -20.42
CA ARG A 232 2.66 6.83 -21.58
C ARG A 232 4.10 6.36 -21.57
N ASP A 233 4.30 5.06 -21.50
CA ASP A 233 5.62 4.45 -21.59
C ASP A 233 6.27 4.78 -22.95
N PRO A 234 7.37 5.56 -22.99
CA PRO A 234 8.02 5.94 -24.24
C PRO A 234 8.66 4.75 -24.96
N ASP A 235 9.04 3.67 -24.24
CA ASP A 235 9.62 2.46 -24.84
C ASP A 235 8.55 1.58 -25.49
N ARG A 236 7.31 1.65 -25.00
CA ARG A 236 6.16 0.99 -25.63
C ARG A 236 5.78 1.64 -26.95
N GLU A 237 5.98 2.96 -27.09
CA GLU A 237 5.73 3.68 -28.34
C GLU A 237 6.78 3.36 -29.43
N ARG A 238 8.04 3.17 -29.03
CA ARG A 238 9.14 2.77 -29.94
C ARG A 238 9.01 1.34 -30.49
N ARG A 239 8.21 0.49 -29.83
CA ARG A 239 7.97 -0.91 -30.23
C ARG A 239 6.72 -1.09 -31.10
N ARG A 240 5.98 -0.02 -31.42
CA ARG A 240 4.92 -0.13 -32.43
C ARG A 240 5.60 -0.41 -33.79
N PRO A 241 5.29 -1.53 -34.46
CA PRO A 241 5.70 -1.69 -35.84
C PRO A 241 5.05 -0.54 -36.61
N THR A 242 5.86 0.23 -37.32
CA THR A 242 5.36 1.17 -38.33
C THR A 242 4.45 0.36 -39.25
N ASP A 243 3.15 0.67 -39.26
CA ASP A 243 2.21 0.08 -40.21
C ASP A 243 2.81 0.28 -41.61
N VAL A 244 3.16 -0.84 -42.24
CA VAL A 244 3.62 -0.91 -43.62
C VAL A 244 2.42 -0.49 -44.48
N GLN A 245 2.54 0.66 -45.14
CA GLN A 245 1.65 1.08 -46.21
C GLN A 245 1.73 0.14 -47.41
#